data_AF-A0A644YCJ0-F1
#
_entry.id   AF-A0A644YCJ0-F1
#
_cell.length_a   1.000
_cell.length_b   1.000
_cell.length_c   1.000
_cell.angle_alpha   90.00
_cell.angle_beta   90.00
_cell.angle_gamma   90.00
#
_symmetry.space_group_name_H-M   'P 1'
#
loop_
_entity.id
_entity.type
_entity.pdbx_description
1 polymer ?
#
loop_
_entity_poly.entity_id
_entity_poly.type
_entity_poly.pdbx_seq_one_letter_code
_entity_poly.pdbx_strand_id
1 'polypeptide(L)'
;MYSKITDSFLDVFDGETGLYMGHSHFTLTQGSEKKLLDFLNYNKVPDTLVLLNVSLSDTSADYIPPELFQKHSRISVLNIDVVDAYSQRLVPIEIEMSYDVLVRGNLSQTPYYFESVELRNIKFLDVNCRYVQ
;
A
#
# COMPACT_ATOMS: atom_id res chain seq x y z
N MET A 1 -10.79 18.30 1.17
CA MET A 1 -9.68 18.02 0.21
C MET A 1 -8.53 17.58 1.07
N TYR A 2 -7.87 16.48 0.73
CA TYR A 2 -6.76 15.95 1.49
C TYR A 2 -5.43 16.52 1.00
N SER A 3 -4.57 16.94 1.92
CA SER A 3 -3.32 17.64 1.62
C SER A 3 -2.07 16.80 1.81
N LYS A 4 -2.13 15.78 2.67
CA LYS A 4 -0.97 14.98 3.09
C LYS A 4 -1.39 13.62 3.63
N ILE A 5 -0.52 12.62 3.47
CA ILE A 5 -0.60 11.31 4.13
C ILE A 5 0.46 11.25 5.24
N THR A 6 0.08 10.85 6.45
CA THR A 6 0.97 10.85 7.63
C THR A 6 1.43 9.46 8.08
N ASP A 7 0.61 8.44 7.83
CA ASP A 7 0.96 7.05 8.09
C ASP A 7 0.36 6.16 7.01
N SER A 8 0.99 5.01 6.75
CA SER A 8 0.58 4.08 5.69
C SER A 8 1.02 2.66 6.01
N PHE A 9 0.07 1.73 5.94
CA PHE A 9 0.34 0.31 6.04
C PHE A 9 -0.63 -0.52 5.19
N LEU A 10 -0.26 -1.77 4.91
CA LEU A 10 -1.04 -2.72 4.13
C LEU A 10 -1.23 -4.00 4.93
N ASP A 11 -2.47 -4.47 5.02
CA ASP A 11 -2.73 -5.88 5.31
C ASP A 11 -2.80 -6.63 3.98
N VAL A 12 -1.83 -7.53 3.76
CA VAL A 12 -1.58 -8.13 2.46
C VAL A 12 -2.15 -9.54 2.41
N PHE A 13 -2.81 -9.86 1.30
CA PHE A 13 -3.36 -11.17 0.98
C PHE A 13 -2.85 -11.63 -0.39
N ASP A 14 -2.75 -12.95 -0.54
CA ASP A 14 -2.47 -13.55 -1.83
C ASP A 14 -3.66 -13.37 -2.78
N GLY A 15 -3.38 -12.91 -4.00
CA GLY A 15 -4.43 -12.54 -4.95
C GLY A 15 -5.17 -13.72 -5.56
N GLU A 16 -4.63 -14.94 -5.50
CA GLU A 16 -5.27 -16.15 -6.04
C GLU A 16 -6.02 -16.92 -4.96
N THR A 17 -5.40 -17.10 -3.81
CA THR A 17 -5.92 -17.94 -2.72
C THR A 17 -6.70 -17.16 -1.67
N GLY A 18 -6.51 -15.83 -1.58
CA GLY A 18 -7.08 -14.99 -0.53
C GLY A 18 -6.45 -15.20 0.84
N LEU A 19 -5.37 -15.99 0.95
CA LEU A 19 -4.68 -16.23 2.20
C LEU A 19 -3.96 -14.97 2.67
N TYR A 20 -4.04 -14.68 3.97
CA TYR A 20 -3.29 -13.60 4.58
C TYR A 20 -1.78 -13.87 4.47
N MET A 21 -1.02 -12.84 4.10
CA MET A 21 0.43 -12.91 3.89
C MET A 21 1.20 -12.20 5.01
N GLY A 22 0.68 -11.08 5.49
CA GLY A 22 1.28 -10.33 6.60
C GLY A 22 0.88 -8.87 6.60
N HIS A 23 1.37 -8.17 7.61
CA HIS A 23 1.16 -6.75 7.83
C HIS A 23 2.39 -5.97 7.38
N SER A 24 2.22 -4.98 6.52
CA SER A 24 3.34 -4.24 5.94
C SER A 24 3.31 -2.76 6.27
N HIS A 25 4.43 -2.27 6.82
CA HIS A 25 4.70 -0.84 6.94
C HIS A 25 5.67 -0.39 5.85
N PHE A 26 5.48 0.82 5.37
CA PHE A 26 6.31 1.40 4.32
C PHE A 26 6.25 2.92 4.32
N THR A 27 7.18 3.53 3.60
CA THR A 27 7.14 4.96 3.27
C THR A 27 6.71 5.15 1.82
N LEU A 28 5.74 6.02 1.58
CA LEU A 28 5.41 6.45 0.22
C LEU A 28 6.48 7.39 -0.32
N THR A 29 6.87 7.22 -1.59
CA THR A 29 7.60 8.28 -2.28
C THR A 29 6.71 9.51 -2.45
N GLN A 30 7.29 10.71 -2.57
CA GLN A 30 6.53 11.95 -2.83
C GLN A 30 5.60 11.81 -4.06
N GLY A 31 6.08 11.12 -5.10
CA GLY A 31 5.29 10.84 -6.30
C GLY A 31 4.09 9.91 -6.02
N SER A 32 4.29 8.86 -5.23
CA SER A 32 3.22 7.90 -4.88
C SER A 32 2.19 8.51 -3.93
N GLU A 33 2.64 9.29 -2.94
CA GLU A 33 1.76 10.05 -2.05
C GLU A 33 0.89 11.00 -2.87
N LYS A 34 1.50 11.77 -3.79
CA LYS A 34 0.74 12.66 -4.67
C LYS A 34 -0.31 11.92 -5.48
N LYS A 35 0.03 10.75 -6.05
CA LYS A 35 -0.94 9.96 -6.84
C LYS A 35 -2.10 9.45 -5.99
N LEU A 36 -1.84 9.01 -4.75
CA LEU A 36 -2.90 8.60 -3.82
C LEU A 36 -3.78 9.80 -3.43
N LEU A 37 -3.20 10.96 -3.16
CA LEU A 37 -3.97 12.18 -2.91
C LEU A 37 -4.78 12.62 -4.14
N ASP A 38 -4.23 12.48 -5.34
CA ASP A 38 -4.95 12.76 -6.59
C ASP A 38 -6.11 11.76 -6.80
N PHE A 39 -5.96 10.51 -6.39
CA PHE A 39 -7.08 9.55 -6.33
C PHE A 39 -8.15 10.01 -5.34
N LEU A 40 -7.79 10.25 -4.08
CA LEU A 40 -8.78 10.60 -3.04
C LEU A 40 -9.53 11.91 -3.34
N ASN A 41 -8.85 12.88 -3.95
CA ASN A 41 -9.45 14.19 -4.23
C ASN A 41 -10.16 14.26 -5.59
N TYR A 42 -9.72 13.48 -6.58
CA TYR A 42 -10.15 13.64 -7.98
C TYR A 42 -10.47 12.33 -8.71
N ASN A 43 -10.52 11.21 -7.99
CA ASN A 43 -10.77 9.87 -8.51
C ASN A 43 -9.80 9.44 -9.64
N LYS A 44 -8.56 9.95 -9.62
CA LYS A 44 -7.50 9.59 -10.57
C LYS A 44 -6.75 8.36 -10.07
N VAL A 45 -7.15 7.18 -10.54
CA VAL A 45 -6.51 5.91 -10.15
C VAL A 45 -5.04 5.90 -10.59
N PRO A 46 -4.08 5.61 -9.68
CA PRO A 46 -2.68 5.49 -10.03
C PRO A 46 -2.43 4.29 -10.94
N ASP A 47 -1.60 4.50 -11.96
CA ASP A 47 -1.03 3.43 -12.78
C ASP A 47 0.00 2.60 -11.99
N THR A 48 0.75 3.27 -11.12
CA THR A 48 1.86 2.71 -10.35
C THR A 48 2.03 3.44 -9.01
N LEU A 49 2.43 2.69 -7.98
CA LEU A 49 2.89 3.20 -6.69
C LEU A 49 4.25 2.60 -6.36
N VAL A 50 5.13 3.40 -5.77
CA VAL A 50 6.45 3.00 -5.30
C VAL A 50 6.50 3.19 -3.80
N LEU A 51 6.76 2.08 -3.11
CA LEU A 51 6.91 1.99 -1.67
C LEU A 51 8.41 1.88 -1.35
N LEU A 52 8.83 2.49 -0.25
CA LEU A 52 10.20 2.46 0.26
C LEU A 52 10.24 1.85 1.66
N ASN A 53 11.37 1.26 2.03
CA ASN A 53 11.63 0.68 3.35
C ASN A 53 10.49 -0.23 3.81
N VAL A 54 10.06 -1.12 2.91
CA VAL A 54 8.92 -2.00 3.14
C VAL A 54 9.34 -3.07 4.13
N SER A 55 8.74 -3.07 5.31
CA SER A 55 8.86 -4.15 6.29
C SER A 55 7.58 -4.98 6.29
N LEU A 56 7.72 -6.26 6.62
CA LEU A 56 6.61 -7.17 6.81
C LEU A 56 6.70 -7.79 8.21
N SER A 57 5.61 -7.71 8.96
CA SER A 57 5.39 -8.34 10.27
C SER A 57 4.19 -9.27 10.22
N ASP A 58 3.96 -10.00 11.31
CA ASP A 58 2.76 -10.84 11.51
C ASP A 58 2.50 -11.80 10.35
N THR A 59 3.58 -12.33 9.78
CA THR A 59 3.54 -13.11 8.55
C THR A 59 2.88 -14.47 8.76
N SER A 60 2.09 -14.89 7.77
CA SER A 60 1.59 -16.26 7.67
C SER A 60 2.72 -17.27 7.47
N ALA A 61 2.49 -18.52 7.89
CA ALA A 61 3.38 -19.64 7.57
C ALA A 61 3.47 -19.91 6.05
N ASP A 62 2.45 -19.50 5.30
CA ASP A 62 2.36 -19.65 3.84
C ASP A 62 2.85 -18.40 3.09
N TYR A 63 3.54 -17.48 3.78
CA TYR A 63 4.06 -16.27 3.16
C TYR A 63 5.09 -16.60 2.07
N ILE A 64 4.83 -16.09 0.87
CA ILE A 64 5.74 -16.16 -0.27
C ILE A 64 6.30 -14.76 -0.51
N PRO A 65 7.61 -14.52 -0.30
CA PRO A 65 8.20 -13.20 -0.53
C PRO A 65 8.17 -12.84 -2.02
N PRO A 66 7.89 -11.57 -2.37
CA PRO A 66 8.03 -11.11 -3.74
C PRO A 66 9.51 -11.12 -4.17
N GLU A 67 9.76 -11.43 -5.44
CA GLU A 67 11.10 -11.48 -6.02
C GLU A 67 11.37 -10.31 -6.99
N LEU A 68 12.62 -10.16 -7.43
CA LEU A 68 13.03 -9.10 -8.36
C LEU A 68 12.47 -9.27 -9.78
N PHE A 69 12.22 -10.51 -10.19
CA PHE A 69 11.85 -10.85 -11.57
C PHE A 69 10.51 -11.57 -11.68
N GLN A 70 9.90 -11.93 -10.55
CA GLN A 70 8.61 -12.58 -10.51
C GLN A 70 7.56 -11.62 -9.99
N LYS A 71 6.49 -11.43 -10.77
CA LYS A 71 5.31 -10.69 -10.33
C LYS A 71 4.45 -11.60 -9.48
N HIS A 72 3.93 -11.05 -8.40
CA HIS A 72 2.92 -11.71 -7.58
C HIS A 72 1.64 -10.87 -7.58
N SER A 73 0.50 -11.50 -7.80
CA SER A 73 -0.80 -10.84 -7.65
C SER A 73 -1.15 -10.79 -6.16
N ARG A 74 -1.56 -9.61 -5.68
CA ARG A 74 -1.95 -9.38 -4.29
C ARG A 74 -3.27 -8.64 -4.24
N ILE A 75 -4.01 -8.90 -3.16
CA ILE A 75 -5.13 -8.07 -2.70
C ILE A 75 -4.71 -7.56 -1.34
N SER A 76 -4.97 -6.29 -1.05
CA SER A 76 -4.64 -5.72 0.25
C SER A 76 -5.65 -4.69 0.69
N VAL A 77 -5.70 -4.47 2.01
CA VAL A 77 -6.35 -3.31 2.60
C VAL A 77 -5.25 -2.29 2.90
N LEU A 78 -5.23 -1.20 2.14
CA LEU A 78 -4.38 -0.04 2.37
C LEU A 78 -5.03 0.85 3.42
N ASN A 79 -4.35 1.00 4.54
CA ASN A 79 -4.75 1.91 5.60
C ASN A 79 -3.85 3.13 5.57
N ILE A 80 -4.45 4.32 5.47
CA ILE A 80 -3.73 5.59 5.43
C ILE A 80 -4.40 6.62 6.32
N ASP A 81 -3.59 7.39 7.03
CA ASP A 81 -4.04 8.58 7.74
C ASP A 81 -3.82 9.80 6.87
N VAL A 82 -4.91 10.49 6.50
CA VAL A 82 -4.84 11.68 5.64
C VAL A 82 -5.27 12.94 6.37
N VAL A 83 -4.62 14.07 6.06
CA VAL A 83 -4.96 15.38 6.66
C VAL A 83 -5.96 16.11 5.76
N ASP A 84 -7.11 16.49 6.31
CA ASP A 84 -8.02 17.41 5.62
C ASP A 84 -7.45 18.84 5.62
N ALA A 85 -7.36 19.45 4.43
CA ALA A 85 -6.70 20.72 4.22
C ALA A 85 -7.38 21.91 4.91
N TYR A 86 -8.69 21.82 5.19
CA TYR A 86 -9.45 22.93 5.77
C TYR A 86 -9.49 22.84 7.29
N SER A 87 -9.82 21.66 7.81
CA SER A 87 -9.98 21.42 9.24
C SER A 87 -8.68 21.01 9.94
N GLN A 88 -7.64 20.65 9.17
CA GLN A 88 -6.38 20.09 9.67
C GLN A 88 -6.57 18.81 10.50
N ARG A 89 -7.74 18.15 10.40
CA ARG A 89 -8.04 16.91 11.10
C ARG A 89 -7.46 15.73 10.33
N LEU A 90 -7.02 14.73 11.08
CA LEU A 90 -6.68 13.41 10.55
C LEU A 90 -7.96 12.63 10.25
N VAL A 91 -7.97 11.98 9.10
CA VAL A 91 -9.05 11.13 8.61
C VAL A 91 -8.42 9.80 8.20
N PRO A 92 -8.65 8.71 8.95
CA PRO A 92 -8.23 7.38 8.53
C PRO A 92 -9.10 6.91 7.35
N ILE A 93 -8.44 6.38 6.33
CA ILE A 93 -9.06 5.82 5.14
C ILE A 93 -8.54 4.40 4.92
N GLU A 94 -9.47 3.49 4.66
CA GLU A 94 -9.22 2.11 4.28
C GLU A 94 -9.55 1.96 2.79
N ILE A 95 -8.63 1.41 2.00
CA ILE A 95 -8.81 1.19 0.56
C ILE A 95 -8.52 -0.28 0.27
N GLU A 96 -9.53 -1.02 -0.17
CA GLU A 96 -9.33 -2.37 -0.68
C GLU A 96 -8.80 -2.30 -2.12
N MET A 97 -7.69 -2.98 -2.40
CA MET A 97 -7.03 -2.87 -3.69
C MET A 97 -6.39 -4.17 -4.16
N SER A 98 -6.47 -4.42 -5.46
CA SER A 98 -5.72 -5.49 -6.13
C SER A 98 -4.59 -4.92 -6.97
N TYR A 99 -3.43 -5.58 -7.00
CA TYR A 99 -2.26 -5.12 -7.75
C TYR A 99 -1.26 -6.25 -8.00
N ASP A 100 -0.38 -6.02 -8.98
CA ASP A 100 0.84 -6.80 -9.12
C ASP A 100 1.95 -6.14 -8.31
N VAL A 101 2.70 -6.95 -7.56
CA VAL A 101 3.87 -6.50 -6.79
C VAL A 101 5.17 -7.01 -7.40
N LEU A 102 6.18 -6.14 -7.42
CA LEU A 102 7.53 -6.45 -7.85
C LEU A 102 8.56 -5.74 -6.96
N VAL A 103 9.60 -6.46 -6.52
CA VAL A 103 10.69 -5.84 -5.76
C VAL A 103 11.57 -5.00 -6.71
N ARG A 104 11.97 -3.82 -6.26
CA ARG A 104 12.91 -2.94 -6.95
C ARG A 104 14.09 -2.65 -6.03
N GLY A 105 15.32 -2.92 -6.48
CA GLY A 105 16.53 -2.63 -5.70
C GLY A 105 17.13 -3.86 -5.02
N ASN A 106 17.90 -3.67 -3.95
CA ASN A 106 18.55 -4.80 -3.31
C ASN A 106 17.53 -5.59 -2.49
N LEU A 107 17.55 -6.91 -2.69
CA LEU A 107 16.92 -7.82 -1.73
C LEU A 107 17.72 -7.73 -0.44
N SER A 108 17.03 -7.46 0.66
CA SER A 108 17.60 -7.64 1.99
C SER A 108 18.06 -9.09 2.15
N GLN A 109 18.98 -9.33 3.08
CA GLN A 109 19.29 -10.70 3.52
C GLN A 109 18.09 -11.37 4.21
N THR A 110 17.06 -10.61 4.55
CA THR A 110 15.82 -11.09 5.17
C THR A 110 14.66 -11.07 4.17
N PRO A 111 13.78 -12.09 4.14
CA PRO A 111 12.62 -12.13 3.24
C PRO A 111 11.47 -11.18 3.64
N TYR A 112 11.68 -10.37 4.68
CA TYR A 112 10.67 -9.53 5.33
C TYR A 112 11.00 -8.03 5.24
N TYR A 113 12.08 -7.66 4.55
CA TYR A 113 12.45 -6.27 4.33
C TYR A 113 12.86 -6.03 2.88
N PHE A 114 12.35 -4.95 2.28
CA PHE A 114 12.65 -4.57 0.91
C PHE A 114 12.91 -3.06 0.86
N GLU A 115 14.04 -2.66 0.26
CA GLU A 115 14.38 -1.24 0.13
C GLU A 115 13.34 -0.48 -0.69
N SER A 116 12.86 -1.11 -1.78
CA SER A 116 11.82 -0.55 -2.62
C SER A 116 10.97 -1.65 -3.26
N VAL A 117 9.67 -1.37 -3.36
CA VAL A 117 8.68 -2.24 -3.99
C VAL A 117 7.82 -1.39 -4.90
N GLU A 118 7.52 -1.91 -6.09
CA GLU A 118 6.63 -1.28 -7.06
C GLU A 118 5.32 -2.05 -7.17
N LEU A 119 4.22 -1.32 -7.00
CA LEU A 119 2.87 -1.81 -7.23
C LEU A 119 2.42 -1.35 -8.62
N ARG A 120 1.84 -2.26 -9.40
CA ARG A 120 1.36 -2.02 -10.77
C ARG A 120 -0.02 -2.62 -10.98
N ASN A 121 -0.66 -2.25 -12.09
CA ASN A 121 -1.98 -2.79 -12.48
C ASN A 121 -3.02 -2.62 -11.35
N ILE A 122 -2.92 -1.49 -10.64
CA ILE A 122 -3.70 -1.21 -9.44
C ILE A 122 -5.17 -1.06 -9.81
N LYS A 123 -6.03 -1.72 -9.06
CA LYS A 123 -7.48 -1.51 -9.06
C LYS A 123 -7.94 -1.28 -7.63
N PHE A 124 -8.67 -0.19 -7.42
CA PHE A 124 -9.37 0.04 -6.16
C PHE A 124 -10.72 -0.63 -6.22
N LEU A 125 -10.98 -1.51 -5.26
CA LEU A 125 -12.17 -2.35 -5.17
C LEU A 125 -13.23 -1.68 -4.29
N ASP A 126 -12.80 -1.14 -3.15
CA ASP A 126 -13.65 -0.39 -2.21
C ASP A 126 -12.85 0.69 -1.47
N VAL A 127 -13.53 1.73 -1.00
CA VAL A 127 -12.94 2.81 -0.19
C VAL A 127 -13.87 3.15 0.97
N ASN A 128 -13.36 3.05 2.19
CA ASN A 128 -14.08 3.34 3.41
C ASN A 128 -13.39 4.46 4.20
N CYS A 129 -14.10 5.55 4.47
CA CYS A 129 -13.60 6.67 5.25
C CYS A 129 -14.19 6.63 6.65
N ARG A 130 -13.35 6.49 7.68
CA ARG A 130 -13.78 6.53 9.08
C ARG A 130 -13.51 7.93 9.63
N TYR A 131 -14.56 8.66 10.00
CA TYR A 131 -14.37 9.87 10.78
C TYR A 131 -14.14 9.48 12.24
N VAL A 132 -12.96 9.74 12.76
CA VAL A 132 -12.72 9.68 14.21
C VAL A 132 -13.51 10.83 14.83
N GLN A 133 -14.55 10.50 15.59
CA GLN A 133 -15.41 11.47 16.29
C GLN A 133 -14.70 12.07 17.50
#